data_AF-A0A495JLT2-F1
#
_entry.id   AF-A0A495JLT2-F1
#
_cell.length_a   1.000
_cell.length_b   1.000
_cell.length_c   1.000
_cell.angle_alpha   90.00
_cell.angle_beta   90.00
_cell.angle_gamma   90.00
#
_symmetry.space_group_name_H-M   'P 1'
#
loop_
_entity.id
_entity.type
_entity.pdbx_description
1 polymer ?
#
loop_
_entity_poly.entity_id
_entity_poly.type
_entity_poly.pdbx_seq_one_letter_code
_entity_poly.pdbx_strand_id
1 'polypeptide(L)'
;MTLPADPQRLATLLGALDDYRQARRALLTALRLPASNRDPLAELSEHLVQALLGGELAPSRVQAHWDLTLPDHARVQIKYLVL
;
A
#
# COMPACT_ATOMS: atom_id res chain seq x y z
N MET A 1 21.07 7.80 6.11
CA MET A 1 20.83 6.94 7.30
C MET A 1 19.34 6.69 7.39
N THR A 2 18.88 5.55 6.87
CA THR A 2 17.47 5.13 6.96
C THR A 2 17.25 4.66 8.39
N LEU A 3 16.45 5.40 9.17
CA LEU A 3 15.99 4.86 10.45
C LEU A 3 15.13 3.63 10.13
N PRO A 4 15.36 2.48 10.77
CA PRO A 4 14.44 1.35 10.64
C PRO A 4 13.03 1.84 10.99
N ALA A 5 12.03 1.41 10.21
CA ALA A 5 10.63 1.76 10.47
C ALA A 5 10.33 1.46 11.95
N ASP A 6 9.94 2.50 12.71
CA ASP A 6 9.60 2.39 14.12
C ASP A 6 8.66 1.18 14.31
N PRO A 7 9.08 0.14 15.07
CA PRO A 7 8.30 -1.08 15.23
C PRO A 7 6.88 -0.83 15.72
N GLN A 8 6.68 0.21 16.56
CA GLN A 8 5.37 0.58 17.07
C GLN A 8 4.49 1.16 15.94
N ARG A 9 5.07 2.01 15.11
CA ARG A 9 4.40 2.57 13.93
C ARG A 9 4.06 1.48 12.92
N LEU A 10 4.97 0.53 12.69
CA LEU A 10 4.73 -0.62 11.82
C LEU A 10 3.54 -1.45 12.32
N ALA A 11 3.51 -1.81 13.60
CA ALA A 11 2.40 -2.56 14.19
C ALA A 11 1.06 -1.80 14.07
N THR A 12 1.09 -0.49 14.28
CA THR A 12 -0.10 0.38 14.14
C THR A 12 -0.65 0.37 12.71
N LEU A 13 0.22 0.52 11.71
CA LEU A 13 -0.17 0.52 10.30
C LEU A 13 -0.75 -0.84 9.86
N LEU A 14 -0.14 -1.94 10.31
CA LEU A 14 -0.61 -3.28 10.00
C LEU A 14 -1.96 -3.58 10.66
N GLY A 15 -2.18 -3.14 11.89
CA GLY A 15 -3.47 -3.26 12.57
C GLY A 15 -4.58 -2.51 11.84
N ALA A 16 -4.35 -1.24 11.51
CA ALA A 16 -5.32 -0.42 10.78
C ALA A 16 -5.66 -1.00 9.39
N LEU A 17 -4.68 -1.58 8.70
CA LEU A 17 -4.90 -2.25 7.42
C LEU A 17 -5.78 -3.50 7.56
N ASP A 18 -5.62 -4.26 8.64
CA ASP A 18 -6.46 -5.44 8.89
C ASP A 18 -7.91 -5.05 9.18
N ASP A 19 -8.12 -4.01 10.00
CA ASP A 19 -9.45 -3.47 10.29
C ASP A 19 -10.16 -3.01 8.99
N TYR A 20 -9.45 -2.24 8.15
CA TYR A 20 -9.96 -1.82 6.84
C TYR A 20 -10.33 -3.02 5.96
N ARG A 21 -9.49 -4.04 5.90
CA ARG A 21 -9.73 -5.26 5.12
C ARG A 21 -11.00 -5.97 5.57
N GLN A 22 -11.24 -6.07 6.87
CA GLN A 22 -12.45 -6.69 7.41
C GLN A 22 -13.70 -5.87 7.07
N ALA A 23 -13.66 -4.55 7.31
CA ALA A 23 -14.78 -3.66 7.01
C ALA A 23 -15.15 -3.70 5.51
N ARG A 24 -14.15 -3.71 4.64
CA ARG A 24 -14.32 -3.82 3.19
C ARG A 24 -14.99 -5.13 2.78
N ARG A 25 -14.56 -6.27 3.34
CA ARG A 25 -15.18 -7.58 3.10
C ARG A 25 -16.65 -7.60 3.54
N ALA A 26 -16.95 -7.00 4.68
CA ALA A 26 -18.33 -6.89 5.17
C ALA A 26 -19.21 -6.09 4.19
N LEU A 27 -18.71 -4.96 3.68
CA LEU A 27 -19.42 -4.15 2.68
C LEU A 27 -19.67 -4.93 1.38
N LEU A 28 -18.65 -5.61 0.83
CA LEU A 28 -18.83 -6.42 -0.38
C LEU A 28 -19.86 -7.54 -0.20
N THR A 29 -19.85 -8.17 0.97
CA THR A 29 -20.84 -9.21 1.34
C THR A 29 -22.25 -8.62 1.37
N ALA A 30 -22.42 -7.46 2.02
CA ALA A 30 -23.71 -6.77 2.07
C ALA A 30 -24.22 -6.38 0.67
N LEU A 31 -23.31 -5.98 -0.23
CA LEU A 31 -23.61 -5.65 -1.62
C LEU A 31 -23.80 -6.88 -2.53
N ARG A 32 -23.63 -8.11 -2.00
CA ARG A 32 -23.66 -9.38 -2.76
C ARG A 32 -22.69 -9.40 -3.95
N LEU A 33 -21.56 -8.72 -3.82
CA LEU A 33 -20.53 -8.70 -4.84
C LEU A 33 -19.52 -9.83 -4.55
N PRO A 34 -19.30 -10.78 -5.48
CA PRO A 34 -18.39 -11.91 -5.26
C PRO A 34 -16.92 -11.48 -5.24
N ALA A 35 -16.62 -10.31 -5.80
CA ALA A 35 -15.29 -9.72 -5.85
C ALA A 35 -15.37 -8.19 -5.85
N SER A 36 -14.22 -7.57 -5.63
CA SER A 36 -14.06 -6.12 -5.69
C SER A 36 -14.43 -5.55 -7.06
N ASN A 37 -15.33 -4.56 -7.09
CA ASN A 37 -15.35 -3.61 -8.22
C ASN A 37 -14.02 -2.85 -8.20
N ARG A 38 -13.30 -2.77 -9.33
CA ARG A 38 -11.97 -2.15 -9.50
C ARG A 38 -11.65 -1.14 -8.39
N ASP A 39 -10.79 -1.56 -7.48
CA ASP A 39 -10.49 -0.84 -6.26
C ASP A 39 -9.51 0.31 -6.60
N PRO A 40 -9.64 1.51 -6.01
CA PRO A 40 -8.58 2.54 -6.02
C PRO A 40 -7.37 2.13 -5.16
N LEU A 41 -7.07 0.82 -5.08
CA LEU A 41 -6.07 0.23 -4.20
C LEU A 41 -4.63 0.60 -4.60
N ALA A 42 -4.42 1.09 -5.83
CA ALA A 42 -3.09 1.46 -6.30
C ALA A 42 -2.46 2.55 -5.44
N GLU A 43 -3.15 3.69 -5.31
CA GLU A 43 -2.69 4.84 -4.52
C GLU A 43 -2.59 4.50 -3.02
N LEU A 44 -3.54 3.72 -2.48
CA LEU A 44 -3.46 3.26 -1.09
C LEU A 44 -2.24 2.36 -0.85
N SER A 45 -1.96 1.43 -1.77
CA SER A 45 -0.83 0.51 -1.66
C SER A 45 0.51 1.25 -1.82
N GLU A 46 0.57 2.24 -2.70
CA GLU A 46 1.72 3.14 -2.85
C GLU A 46 2.04 3.85 -1.53
N HIS A 47 1.05 4.50 -0.91
CA HIS A 47 1.23 5.16 0.37
C HIS A 47 1.55 4.20 1.53
N LEU A 48 0.95 3.00 1.53
CA LEU A 48 1.25 1.99 2.53
C LEU A 48 2.71 1.52 2.42
N VAL A 49 3.14 1.11 1.23
CA VAL A 49 4.52 0.65 1.00
C VAL A 49 5.52 1.78 1.25
N GLN A 50 5.18 3.03 0.89
CA GLN A 50 5.96 4.20 1.24
C GLN A 50 6.19 4.30 2.75
N ALA A 51 5.09 4.24 3.53
CA ALA A 51 5.15 4.36 4.98
C ALA A 51 5.91 3.21 5.65
N LEU A 52 5.88 2.01 5.06
CA LEU A 52 6.60 0.83 5.55
C LEU A 52 8.10 0.89 5.26
N LEU A 53 8.49 1.34 4.06
CA LEU A 53 9.88 1.31 3.61
C LEU A 53 10.63 2.63 3.85
N GLY A 54 9.92 3.71 4.17
CA GLY A 54 10.51 5.01 4.47
C GLY A 54 11.17 5.68 3.26
N GLY A 55 10.68 5.42 2.05
CA GLY A 55 11.17 6.05 0.83
C GLY A 55 10.25 7.14 0.27
N GLU A 56 10.63 7.70 -0.87
CA GLU A 56 9.90 8.74 -1.58
C GLU A 56 9.14 8.18 -2.76
N LEU A 57 7.89 8.62 -2.92
CA LEU A 57 7.07 8.26 -4.08
C LEU A 57 7.60 8.88 -5.36
N ALA A 58 7.37 8.16 -6.46
CA ALA A 58 7.54 8.66 -7.81
C ALA A 58 6.91 10.05 -8.01
N PRO A 59 7.62 11.01 -8.63
CA PRO A 59 7.03 12.32 -8.93
C PRO A 59 5.92 12.24 -9.99
N SER A 60 5.89 11.18 -10.80
CA SER A 60 4.84 10.92 -11.79
C SER A 60 4.18 9.56 -11.56
N ARG A 61 2.84 9.55 -11.48
CA ARG A 61 1.99 8.36 -11.27
C ARG A 61 1.97 7.38 -12.46
N VAL A 62 2.56 7.75 -13.58
CA VAL A 62 2.60 6.97 -14.83
C VAL A 62 4.02 6.71 -15.30
N GLN A 63 5.03 7.02 -14.46
CA GLN A 63 6.40 6.75 -14.84
C GLN A 63 6.65 5.24 -14.94
N ALA A 64 7.54 4.86 -15.86
CA ALA A 64 7.85 3.47 -16.06
C ALA A 64 8.76 2.93 -14.95
N HIS A 65 8.52 1.66 -14.58
CA HIS A 65 9.41 0.76 -13.84
C HIS A 65 9.54 0.90 -12.32
N TRP A 66 9.16 2.01 -11.70
CA TRP A 66 9.27 2.15 -10.23
C TRP A 66 8.23 3.11 -9.65
N ASP A 67 7.83 2.86 -8.40
CA ASP A 67 6.84 3.65 -7.66
C ASP A 67 7.45 4.31 -6.41
N LEU A 68 8.54 3.73 -5.88
CA LEU A 68 9.29 4.27 -4.75
C LEU A 68 10.80 4.33 -5.00
N THR A 69 11.46 5.36 -4.47
CA THR A 69 12.92 5.42 -4.30
C THR A 69 13.25 5.40 -2.81
N LEU A 70 14.08 4.45 -2.39
CA LEU A 70 14.53 4.30 -1.01
C LEU A 70 15.74 5.22 -0.70
N PRO A 71 16.09 5.46 0.57
CA PRO A 71 17.20 6.35 0.91
C PRO A 71 18.60 5.86 0.48
N ASP A 72 18.73 4.60 0.06
CA ASP A 72 19.92 4.02 -0.56
C ASP A 72 19.90 4.10 -2.10
N HIS A 73 18.93 4.84 -2.66
CA HIS A 73 18.65 4.96 -4.09
C HIS A 73 18.12 3.70 -4.77
N ALA A 74 17.79 2.64 -4.01
CA ALA A 74 17.11 1.48 -4.57
C ALA A 74 15.70 1.86 -5.04
N ARG A 75 15.24 1.20 -6.11
CA ARG A 75 13.92 1.42 -6.71
C ARG A 75 13.00 0.26 -6.39
N VAL A 76 11.79 0.57 -5.95
CA VAL A 76 10.74 -0.39 -5.64
C VAL A 76 9.60 -0.21 -6.62
N GLN A 77 9.14 -1.32 -7.21
CA GLN A 77 7.93 -1.38 -8.01
C GLN A 77 6.86 -2.16 -7.25
N ILE A 78 5.71 -1.54 -7.03
CA ILE A 78 4.59 -2.11 -6.32
C ILE A 78 3.73 -2.85 -7.34
N LYS A 79 3.61 -4.17 -7.16
CA LYS A 79 2.79 -5.02 -8.01
C LYS A 79 1.43 -5.26 -7.36
N TYR A 80 0.38 -4.87 -8.05
CA TYR A 80 -0.98 -5.16 -7.65
C TYR A 80 -1.34 -6.59 -8.05
N LEU A 81 -1.71 -7.42 -7.07
CA LEU A 81 -2.35 -8.70 -7.38
C LEU A 81 -3.76 -8.39 -7.89
N VAL A 82 -4.01 -8.78 -9.14
CA VAL A 82 -5.38 -8.85 -9.65
C VAL A 82 -6.00 -10.07 -8.98
N LEU A 83 -6.89 -9.86 -8.01
CA LEU A 83 -7.68 -10.93 -7.39
C LEU A 83 -8.63 -11.56 -8.40
#